data_AF-A0A1B2EG15-F1
#
_entry.id   AF-A0A1B2EG15-F1
#
_cell.length_a   1.000
_cell.length_b   1.000
_cell.length_c   1.000
_cell.angle_alpha   90.00
_cell.angle_beta   90.00
_cell.angle_gamma   90.00
#
_symmetry.space_group_name_H-M   'P 1'
#
loop_
_entity.id
_entity.type
_entity.pdbx_description
1 polymer ?
#
loop_
_entity_poly.entity_id
_entity_poly.type
_entity_poly.pdbx_seq_one_letter_code
_entity_poly.pdbx_strand_id
1 'polypeptide(L)'
;MRFALAVLANTLLLTMPSVAQVPAEVEACRLSGLAALKERSPSLEHLTFDMESLAISKATTRVEDTPIRMVVIGEAYLQREKSDKPNRFVCLVSDKGKVVPTFFTEQ
;
A
#
# COMPACT_ATOMS: atom_id res chain seq x y z
N MET A 1 32.71 39.39 -43.54
CA MET A 1 33.05 38.08 -42.94
C MET A 1 32.72 38.17 -41.45
N ARG A 2 31.65 37.52 -40.99
CA ARG A 2 31.68 36.27 -40.17
C ARG A 2 32.33 36.55 -38.80
N PHE A 3 31.72 36.38 -37.63
CA PHE A 3 30.79 35.33 -37.19
C PHE A 3 29.94 35.81 -36.01
N ALA A 4 28.63 35.57 -36.09
CA ALA A 4 27.78 35.44 -34.91
C ALA A 4 28.07 34.07 -34.28
N LEU A 5 28.61 34.02 -33.06
CA LEU A 5 28.66 32.79 -32.28
C LEU A 5 27.58 32.85 -31.19
N ALA A 6 26.48 32.16 -31.47
CA ALA A 6 25.54 31.71 -30.47
C ALA A 6 26.23 30.70 -29.55
N VAL A 7 26.26 30.96 -28.24
CA VAL A 7 26.65 29.95 -27.25
C VAL A 7 25.36 29.42 -26.63
N LEU A 8 25.07 28.16 -27.00
CA LEU A 8 23.91 27.39 -26.61
C LEU A 8 23.85 27.21 -25.09
N ALA A 9 22.71 27.59 -24.51
CA ALA A 9 22.33 27.30 -23.13
C ALA A 9 22.21 25.79 -22.92
N ASN A 10 23.06 25.24 -22.05
CA ASN A 10 23.08 23.83 -21.71
C ASN A 10 22.29 23.61 -20.41
N THR A 11 20.96 23.61 -20.49
CA THR A 11 20.09 23.19 -19.39
C THR A 11 20.12 21.65 -19.28
N LEU A 12 20.97 21.12 -18.39
CA LEU A 12 20.85 19.76 -17.90
C LEU A 12 19.54 19.65 -17.08
N LEU A 13 18.50 19.10 -17.68
CA LEU A 13 17.32 18.63 -16.96
C LEU A 13 17.71 17.35 -16.22
N LEU A 14 18.00 17.47 -14.92
CA LEU A 14 18.11 16.34 -14.00
C LEU A 14 16.71 15.72 -13.84
N THR A 15 16.39 14.73 -14.67
CA THR A 15 15.22 13.87 -14.44
C THR A 15 15.53 12.94 -13.27
N MET A 16 15.05 13.30 -12.07
CA MET A 16 15.12 12.39 -10.93
C MET A 16 14.12 11.25 -11.12
N PRO A 17 14.50 9.99 -10.82
CA PRO A 17 13.55 8.90 -10.80
C PRO A 17 12.53 9.14 -9.69
N SER A 18 11.25 9.23 -10.04
CA SER A 18 10.16 9.25 -9.07
C SER A 18 10.04 7.85 -8.46
N VAL A 19 10.54 7.67 -7.24
CA VAL A 19 10.25 6.45 -6.45
C VAL A 19 8.76 6.51 -6.10
N ALA A 20 7.98 5.57 -6.62
CA ALA A 20 6.56 5.45 -6.26
C ALA A 20 6.48 5.22 -4.74
N GLN A 21 6.09 6.25 -3.99
CA GLN A 21 5.95 6.14 -2.54
C GLN A 21 4.67 5.36 -2.24
N VAL A 22 4.82 4.17 -1.65
CA VAL A 22 3.69 3.44 -1.09
C VAL A 22 3.09 4.31 0.01
N PRO A 23 1.77 4.62 -0.01
CA PRO A 23 1.14 5.44 1.02
C PRO A 23 1.36 4.83 2.41
N ALA A 24 1.62 5.65 3.41
CA ALA A 24 1.90 5.19 4.78
C ALA A 24 0.75 4.36 5.36
N GLU A 25 -0.47 4.63 4.90
CA GLU A 25 -1.69 3.90 5.27
C GLU A 25 -1.65 2.45 4.79
N VAL A 26 -1.06 2.18 3.61
CA VAL A 26 -0.92 0.82 3.06
C VAL A 26 0.04 0.00 3.90
N GLU A 27 1.16 0.58 4.36
CA GLU A 27 2.08 -0.12 5.26
C GLU A 27 1.46 -0.35 6.64
N ALA A 28 0.68 0.61 7.16
CA ALA A 28 -0.08 0.42 8.39
C ALA A 28 -1.08 -0.75 8.27
N CYS A 29 -1.76 -0.87 7.13
CA CYS A 29 -2.65 -1.99 6.82
C CYS A 29 -1.89 -3.33 6.83
N ARG A 30 -0.69 -3.37 6.24
CA ARG A 30 0.16 -4.57 6.22
C ARG A 30 0.57 -5.00 7.62
N LEU A 31 1.05 -4.07 8.45
CA LEU A 31 1.47 -4.38 9.82
C LEU A 31 0.29 -4.84 10.68
N SER A 32 -0.86 -4.17 10.58
CA SER A 32 -2.09 -4.56 11.28
C SER A 32 -2.57 -5.94 10.85
N GLY A 33 -2.59 -6.20 9.53
CA GLY A 33 -2.99 -7.50 8.99
C GLY A 33 -2.07 -8.64 9.40
N LEU A 34 -0.75 -8.42 9.39
CA LEU A 34 0.22 -9.42 9.86
C LEU A 34 0.03 -9.71 11.36
N ALA A 35 -0.21 -8.69 12.18
CA ALA A 35 -0.47 -8.88 13.61
C ALA A 35 -1.73 -9.74 13.83
N ALA A 36 -2.84 -9.41 13.17
CA ALA A 36 -4.09 -10.16 13.28
C ALA A 36 -3.96 -11.61 12.78
N LEU A 37 -3.18 -11.83 11.72
CA LEU A 37 -2.93 -13.17 11.20
C LEU A 37 -2.03 -14.01 12.12
N LYS A 38 -1.04 -13.40 12.78
CA LYS A 38 -0.14 -14.07 13.73
C LYS A 38 -0.88 -14.60 14.96
N GLU A 39 -1.95 -13.94 15.40
CA GLU A 39 -2.79 -14.43 16.51
C GLU A 39 -3.43 -15.79 16.20
N ARG A 40 -3.74 -16.06 14.92
CA ARG A 40 -4.35 -17.32 14.48
C ARG A 40 -3.32 -18.32 13.93
N SER A 41 -2.23 -17.83 13.35
CA SER A 41 -1.20 -18.66 12.71
C SER A 41 0.19 -18.09 13.03
N PRO A 42 0.80 -18.52 14.15
CA PRO A 42 2.05 -17.94 14.66
C PRO A 42 3.26 -18.22 13.76
N SER A 43 3.18 -19.17 12.83
CA SER A 43 4.23 -19.46 11.84
C SER A 43 4.29 -18.47 10.67
N LEU A 44 3.34 -17.52 10.58
CA LEU A 44 3.36 -16.48 9.54
C LEU A 44 4.38 -15.39 9.87
N GLU A 45 5.51 -15.38 9.18
CA GLU A 45 6.55 -14.37 9.39
C GLU A 45 6.35 -13.13 8.53
N HIS A 46 5.89 -13.32 7.29
CA HIS A 46 5.82 -12.27 6.28
C HIS A 46 4.47 -12.24 5.55
N LEU A 47 4.00 -11.00 5.33
CA LEU A 47 2.83 -10.64 4.53
C LEU A 47 3.31 -9.66 3.46
N THR A 48 3.07 -9.99 2.20
CA THR A 48 3.40 -9.15 1.05
C THR A 48 2.12 -8.76 0.35
N PHE A 49 1.88 -7.46 0.20
CA PHE A 49 0.79 -6.98 -0.62
C PHE A 49 1.22 -6.93 -2.07
N ASP A 50 0.35 -7.36 -2.96
CA ASP A 50 0.49 -7.10 -4.38
C ASP A 50 0.11 -5.65 -4.65
N MET A 51 1.10 -4.84 -5.02
CA MET A 51 0.92 -3.41 -5.26
C MET A 51 0.07 -3.14 -6.50
N GLU A 52 0.03 -4.07 -7.47
CA GLU A 52 -0.70 -3.89 -8.73
C GLU A 52 -2.20 -4.11 -8.54
N SER A 53 -2.60 -4.93 -7.57
CA SER A 53 -4.02 -5.16 -7.23
C SER A 53 -4.59 -4.18 -6.20
N LEU A 54 -3.78 -3.25 -5.67
CA LEU A 54 -4.26 -2.29 -4.67
C LEU A 54 -5.25 -1.27 -5.26
N ALA A 55 -6.43 -1.25 -4.67
CA ALA A 55 -7.41 -0.19 -4.86
C ALA A 55 -7.55 0.61 -3.55
N ILE A 56 -7.23 1.91 -3.62
CA ILE A 56 -7.36 2.84 -2.49
C ILE A 56 -8.53 3.78 -2.78
N SER A 57 -9.52 3.79 -1.89
CA SER A 57 -10.69 4.64 -2.01
C SER A 57 -10.85 5.52 -0.78
N LYS A 58 -11.20 6.80 -1.01
CA LYS A 58 -11.64 7.69 0.06
C LYS A 58 -13.03 7.26 0.51
N ALA A 59 -13.23 7.19 1.81
CA ALA A 59 -14.50 6.83 2.41
C ALA A 59 -14.99 7.96 3.33
N THR A 60 -16.30 8.11 3.42
CA THR A 60 -16.95 9.00 4.39
C THR A 60 -18.04 8.19 5.07
N THR A 61 -17.61 7.20 5.85
CA THR A 61 -18.52 6.27 6.54
C THR A 61 -18.05 6.02 7.97
N ARG A 62 -18.76 5.21 8.73
CA ARG A 62 -18.39 4.79 10.09
C ARG A 62 -18.71 3.30 10.28
N VAL A 63 -17.88 2.62 11.05
CA VAL A 63 -18.18 1.28 11.58
C VAL A 63 -18.44 1.46 13.07
N GLU A 64 -19.68 1.20 13.50
CA GLU A 64 -20.17 1.60 14.83
C GLU A 64 -19.86 3.09 15.08
N ASP A 65 -19.07 3.40 16.11
CA ASP A 65 -18.66 4.76 16.45
C ASP A 65 -17.36 5.21 15.76
N THR A 66 -16.67 4.31 15.04
CA THR A 66 -15.36 4.60 14.45
C THR A 66 -15.49 5.16 13.03
N PRO A 67 -15.06 6.41 12.77
CA PRO A 67 -15.09 6.98 11.42
C PRO A 67 -14.08 6.30 10.50
N ILE A 68 -14.47 6.01 9.27
CA ILE A 68 -13.61 5.44 8.23
C ILE A 68 -13.40 6.47 7.13
N ARG A 69 -12.13 6.78 6.83
CA ARG A 69 -11.71 7.80 5.87
C ARG A 69 -11.11 7.22 4.61
N MET A 70 -10.63 6.00 4.67
CA MET A 70 -10.04 5.32 3.53
C MET A 70 -10.30 3.82 3.63
N VAL A 71 -10.49 3.20 2.48
CA VAL A 71 -10.61 1.75 2.30
C VAL A 71 -9.52 1.32 1.34
N VAL A 72 -8.71 0.35 1.76
CA VAL A 72 -7.66 -0.27 0.94
C VAL A 72 -8.08 -1.71 0.69
N ILE A 73 -8.17 -2.09 -0.59
CA ILE A 73 -8.52 -3.44 -1.01
C ILE A 73 -7.39 -3.95 -1.90
N GLY A 74 -7.06 -5.23 -1.82
CA GLY A 74 -6.13 -5.84 -2.76
C GLY A 74 -5.88 -7.30 -2.47
N GLU A 75 -4.82 -7.82 -3.06
CA GLU A 75 -4.35 -9.17 -2.84
C GLU A 75 -3.09 -9.19 -1.97
N ALA A 76 -2.98 -10.22 -1.13
CA ALA A 76 -1.86 -10.40 -0.24
C ALA A 76 -1.36 -11.85 -0.26
N TYR A 77 -0.05 -12.00 -0.36
CA TYR A 77 0.63 -13.28 -0.29
C TYR A 77 1.12 -13.52 1.13
N LEU A 78 0.80 -14.71 1.63
CA LEU A 78 1.21 -15.20 2.94
C LEU A 78 2.34 -16.19 2.71
N GLN A 79 3.49 -15.97 3.37
CA GLN A 79 4.59 -16.91 3.29
C GLN A 79 4.25 -18.14 4.14
N ARG A 80 3.57 -19.11 3.52
CA ARG A 80 3.20 -20.42 4.09
C ARG A 80 3.90 -21.50 3.27
N GLU A 81 4.28 -22.61 3.89
CA GLU A 81 4.96 -23.71 3.21
C GLU A 81 4.17 -24.35 2.05
N LYS A 82 2.85 -24.11 1.93
CA LYS A 82 1.96 -24.81 0.99
C LYS A 82 0.93 -23.94 0.25
N SER A 83 1.06 -22.62 0.21
CA SER A 83 0.00 -21.77 -0.38
C SER A 83 0.54 -20.65 -1.27
N ASP A 84 0.39 -20.84 -2.58
CA ASP A 84 0.65 -19.80 -3.60
C ASP A 84 -0.57 -18.93 -3.91
N LYS A 85 -1.74 -19.25 -3.31
CA LYS A 85 -2.96 -18.49 -3.59
C LYS A 85 -2.94 -17.14 -2.85
N PRO A 86 -3.16 -16.02 -3.56
CA PRO A 86 -3.32 -14.73 -2.91
C PRO A 86 -4.60 -14.70 -2.07
N ASN A 87 -4.52 -14.05 -0.92
CA ASN A 87 -5.67 -13.78 -0.06
C ASN A 87 -6.13 -12.36 -0.33
N ARG A 88 -7.41 -12.21 -0.67
CA ARG A 88 -7.98 -10.88 -0.83
C ARG A 88 -8.16 -10.25 0.55
N PHE A 89 -7.83 -8.98 0.68
CA PHE A 89 -7.99 -8.25 1.93
C PHE A 89 -8.76 -6.95 1.75
N VAL A 90 -9.37 -6.51 2.84
CA VAL A 90 -9.94 -5.17 3.00
C VAL A 90 -9.41 -4.59 4.30
N CYS A 91 -8.73 -3.46 4.20
CA CYS A 91 -8.25 -2.68 5.33
C CYS A 91 -9.04 -1.38 5.41
N LEU A 92 -9.61 -1.11 6.58
CA LEU A 92 -10.36 0.11 6.84
C LEU A 92 -9.45 1.05 7.62
N VAL A 93 -9.30 2.28 7.16
CA VAL A 93 -8.43 3.28 7.81
C VAL A 93 -9.29 4.40 8.36
N SER A 94 -9.15 4.63 9.66
CA SER A 94 -9.86 5.65 10.43
C SER A 94 -9.09 6.98 10.46
N ASP A 95 -9.62 7.93 11.23
CA ASP A 95 -8.97 9.19 11.51
C ASP A 95 -7.57 8.96 12.11
N LYS A 96 -6.61 9.82 11.69
CA LYS A 96 -5.20 9.78 12.13
C LYS A 96 -4.44 8.51 11.72
N GLY A 97 -4.85 7.84 10.64
CA GLY A 97 -4.15 6.67 10.10
C GLY A 97 -4.29 5.42 10.97
N LYS A 98 -5.23 5.41 11.92
CA LYS A 98 -5.52 4.22 12.72
C LYS A 98 -6.22 3.18 11.86
N VAL A 99 -5.59 2.03 11.69
CA VAL A 99 -6.18 0.90 10.98
C VAL A 99 -7.24 0.25 11.86
N VAL A 100 -8.44 0.15 11.31
CA VAL A 100 -9.54 -0.65 11.81
C VAL A 100 -9.38 -2.02 11.14
N PRO A 101 -9.48 -3.13 11.90
CA PRO A 101 -8.98 -4.48 11.58
C PRO A 101 -8.95 -4.83 10.08
N THR A 102 -7.84 -5.42 9.65
CA THR A 102 -7.72 -5.93 8.27
C THR A 102 -8.45 -7.26 8.17
N PHE A 103 -9.44 -7.31 7.29
CA PHE A 103 -10.19 -8.52 7.00
C PHE A 103 -9.54 -9.25 5.84
N PHE A 104 -9.17 -10.51 6.04
CA PHE A 104 -8.74 -11.40 4.97
C PHE A 104 -9.91 -12.33 4.62
N THR A 105 -10.18 -12.51 3.34
CA THR A 105 -11.11 -13.55 2.90
C THR A 105 -10.38 -14.89 2.99
N GLU A 106 -10.80 -15.79 3.88
CA GLU A 106 -10.40 -17.19 3.80
C GLU A 106 -11.01 -17.83 2.54
N GLN A 107 -10.23 -18.68 1.85
CA GLN A 107 -10.77 -19.74 1.01
C GLN A 107 -10.72 -21.05 1.78
#